data_AF-A0A1B6KVB7-F1
#
_entry.id   AF-A0A1B6KVB7-F1
#
_cell.length_a   1.000
_cell.length_b   1.000
_cell.length_c   1.000
_cell.angle_alpha   90.00
_cell.angle_beta   90.00
_cell.angle_gamma   90.00
#
_symmetry.space_group_name_H-M   'P 1'
#
loop_
_entity.id
_entity.type
_entity.pdbx_description
1 polymer ?
#
loop_
_entity_poly.entity_id
_entity_poly.type
_entity_poly.pdbx_seq_one_letter_code
_entity_poly.pdbx_strand_id
1 'polypeptide(L)'
;AGFDRYFLNLTVENNRRNPWFVEFWEHHFKCRYPNSSRTPHNQRHTRLCTSREKLTAENTAFENQLQFVSDAVMAFAVALRDMHRELCLGRPGLCDHMRPTKGPELLKYLRKVNFEGLSGDKFKFDSNGDGPARYNII
;
A
#
# COMPACT_ATOMS: atom_id res chain seq x y z
N ALA A 1 -3.90 -11.70 -6.23
CA ALA A 1 -4.59 -12.66 -5.35
C ALA A 1 -4.29 -12.51 -3.86
N GLY A 2 -3.14 -11.96 -3.42
CA GLY A 2 -2.86 -11.76 -1.98
C GLY A 2 -3.56 -10.54 -1.36
N PHE A 3 -3.58 -9.41 -2.07
CA PHE A 3 -4.17 -8.16 -1.59
C PHE A 3 -5.68 -8.26 -1.40
N ASP A 4 -6.40 -8.84 -2.37
CA ASP A 4 -7.87 -8.95 -2.32
C ASP A 4 -8.29 -9.73 -1.07
N ARG A 5 -7.65 -10.88 -0.81
CA ARG A 5 -7.89 -11.67 0.41
C ARG A 5 -7.57 -10.87 1.67
N TYR A 6 -6.48 -10.11 1.69
CA TYR A 6 -6.14 -9.26 2.82
C TYR A 6 -7.24 -8.20 3.06
N PHE A 7 -7.61 -7.47 2.01
CA PHE A 7 -8.53 -6.33 2.10
C PHE A 7 -9.96 -6.76 2.44
N LEU A 8 -10.46 -7.84 1.82
CA LEU A 8 -11.81 -8.37 2.09
C LEU A 8 -11.97 -8.95 3.51
N ASN A 9 -10.86 -9.25 4.20
CA ASN A 9 -10.89 -9.68 5.60
C ASN A 9 -10.77 -8.51 6.60
N LEU A 10 -10.65 -7.27 6.13
CA LEU A 10 -10.64 -6.11 7.00
C LEU A 10 -12.04 -5.80 7.53
N THR A 11 -12.09 -5.45 8.81
CA THR A 11 -13.27 -4.93 9.51
C THR A 11 -12.86 -3.68 10.28
N VAL A 12 -13.84 -2.91 10.74
CA VAL A 12 -13.57 -1.72 11.55
C VAL A 12 -12.82 -2.09 12.84
N GLU A 13 -13.12 -3.24 13.42
CA GLU A 13 -12.54 -3.71 14.68
C GLU A 13 -11.07 -4.12 14.54
N ASN A 14 -10.71 -4.73 13.40
CA ASN A 14 -9.37 -5.27 13.17
C ASN A 14 -8.42 -4.30 12.44
N ASN A 15 -8.94 -3.19 11.87
CA ASN A 15 -8.14 -2.23 11.11
C ASN A 15 -7.99 -0.87 11.80
N ARG A 16 -7.45 -0.86 13.01
CA ARG A 16 -7.27 0.36 13.82
C ARG A 16 -6.18 1.31 13.33
N ARG A 17 -5.31 0.85 12.42
CA ARG A 17 -4.18 1.62 11.89
C ARG A 17 -4.58 2.68 10.88
N ASN A 18 -5.70 2.48 10.18
CA ASN A 18 -6.16 3.37 9.12
C ASN A 18 -7.27 4.28 9.67
N PRO A 19 -7.00 5.58 9.89
CA PRO A 19 -7.97 6.49 10.49
C PRO A 19 -9.19 6.74 9.58
N TRP A 20 -9.06 6.52 8.26
CA TRP A 20 -10.14 6.72 7.30
C TRP A 20 -11.02 5.48 7.11
N PHE A 21 -10.70 4.36 7.74
CA PHE A 21 -11.38 3.09 7.45
C PHE A 21 -12.84 3.08 7.95
N VAL A 22 -13.13 3.74 9.08
CA VAL A 22 -14.51 3.90 9.59
C VAL A 22 -15.36 4.67 8.58
N GLU A 23 -14.84 5.79 8.08
CA GLU A 23 -15.54 6.63 7.10
C GLU A 23 -15.77 5.89 5.78
N PHE A 24 -14.76 5.15 5.29
CA PHE A 24 -14.91 4.25 4.16
C PHE A 24 -16.04 3.23 4.38
N TRP A 25 -16.07 2.58 5.55
CA TRP A 25 -17.07 1.56 5.89
C TRP A 25 -18.49 2.13 5.89
N GLU A 26 -18.67 3.28 6.54
CA GLU A 26 -19.93 4.02 6.59
C GLU A 26 -20.43 4.38 5.19
N HIS A 27 -19.54 4.93 4.36
CA HIS A 27 -19.87 5.29 2.99
C HIS A 27 -20.15 4.08 2.09
N HIS A 28 -19.41 2.98 2.26
CA HIS A 28 -19.56 1.75 1.48
C HIS A 28 -20.90 1.05 1.77
N PHE A 29 -21.23 0.86 3.05
CA PHE A 29 -22.46 0.17 3.47
C PHE A 29 -23.65 1.11 3.71
N LYS A 30 -23.48 2.41 3.44
CA LYS A 30 -24.50 3.48 3.62
C LYS A 30 -25.10 3.43 5.03
N CYS A 31 -24.24 3.33 6.04
CA CYS A 31 -24.61 3.24 7.44
C CYS A 31 -23.70 4.11 8.31
N ARG A 32 -24.05 4.27 9.58
CA ARG A 32 -23.26 4.99 10.57
C ARG A 32 -22.74 4.04 11.64
N TYR A 33 -21.44 4.01 11.84
CA TYR A 33 -20.80 3.12 12.79
C TYR A 33 -21.07 3.62 14.23
N PRO A 34 -21.38 2.74 15.19
CA PRO A 34 -21.66 3.15 16.56
C PRO A 34 -20.49 3.95 17.17
N ASN A 35 -20.79 5.06 17.83
CA ASN A 35 -19.80 5.96 18.46
C ASN A 35 -18.74 6.55 17.52
N SER A 36 -18.98 6.54 16.19
CA SER A 36 -18.11 7.24 15.25
C SER A 36 -18.27 8.76 15.34
N SER A 37 -17.15 9.46 15.13
CA SER A 37 -17.12 10.92 14.97
C SER A 37 -18.02 11.36 13.81
N ARG A 38 -18.75 12.46 13.97
CA ARG A 38 -19.48 13.07 12.85
C ARG A 38 -18.49 13.78 11.93
N THR A 39 -18.48 13.41 10.65
CA THR A 39 -17.71 14.05 9.59
C THR A 39 -18.68 14.68 8.59
N PRO A 40 -18.25 15.62 7.71
CA PRO A 40 -19.08 16.12 6.61
C PRO A 40 -19.59 15.01 5.67
N HIS A 41 -18.91 13.86 5.63
CA HIS A 41 -19.20 12.78 4.69
C HIS A 41 -20.17 11.71 5.24
N ASN A 42 -20.34 11.61 6.57
CA ASN A 42 -21.23 10.61 7.19
C ASN A 42 -22.56 11.17 7.73
N GLN A 43 -22.83 12.47 7.58
CA GLN A 43 -24.02 13.13 8.14
C GLN A 43 -25.35 12.58 7.59
N ARG A 44 -25.33 12.09 6.35
CA ARG A 44 -26.52 11.58 5.64
C ARG A 44 -26.87 10.14 6.01
N HIS A 45 -26.00 9.43 6.74
CA HIS A 45 -26.22 8.05 7.12
C HIS A 45 -26.97 7.98 8.46
N THR A 46 -28.27 7.67 8.38
CA THR A 46 -29.16 7.55 9.54
C THR A 46 -29.27 6.12 10.08
N ARG A 47 -29.11 5.12 9.21
CA ARG A 47 -29.08 3.70 9.58
C ARG A 47 -27.79 3.38 10.33
N LEU A 48 -27.87 2.75 11.50
CA LEU A 48 -26.68 2.25 12.20
C LEU A 48 -26.10 1.02 11.47
N CYS A 49 -24.78 0.96 11.38
CA CYS A 49 -24.09 -0.24 10.88
C CYS A 49 -24.34 -1.40 11.85
N THR A 50 -24.54 -2.60 11.32
CA THR A 50 -24.60 -3.81 12.13
C THR A 50 -23.22 -4.46 12.20
N SER A 51 -23.12 -5.61 12.87
CA SER A 51 -21.92 -6.45 12.86
C SER A 51 -21.95 -7.51 11.73
N ARG A 52 -22.88 -7.39 10.78
CA ARG A 52 -23.09 -8.37 9.69
C ARG A 52 -22.53 -7.91 8.35
N GLU A 53 -22.24 -6.62 8.21
CA GLU A 53 -21.60 -6.05 7.02
C GLU A 53 -20.23 -6.70 6.79
N LYS A 54 -19.96 -7.06 5.53
CA LYS A 54 -18.69 -7.69 5.13
C LYS A 54 -18.32 -7.25 3.73
N LEU A 55 -17.03 -6.95 3.53
CA LEU A 55 -16.48 -6.71 2.21
C LEU A 55 -16.42 -8.04 1.45
N THR A 56 -16.95 -8.05 0.24
CA THR A 56 -16.94 -9.21 -0.66
C THR A 56 -16.51 -8.78 -2.05
N ALA A 57 -16.17 -9.75 -2.90
CA ALA A 57 -15.76 -9.46 -4.28
C ALA A 57 -16.90 -8.82 -5.10
N GLU A 58 -18.16 -9.06 -4.71
CA GLU A 58 -19.34 -8.54 -5.40
C GLU A 58 -19.66 -7.09 -5.02
N ASN A 59 -19.34 -6.67 -3.79
CA ASN A 59 -19.62 -5.31 -3.32
C ASN A 59 -18.39 -4.39 -3.36
N THR A 60 -17.18 -4.93 -3.56
CA THR A 60 -15.93 -4.17 -3.54
C THR A 60 -15.26 -4.20 -4.90
N ALA A 61 -15.19 -3.03 -5.55
CA ALA A 61 -14.38 -2.83 -6.75
C ALA A 61 -12.94 -2.50 -6.36
N PHE A 62 -11.98 -3.24 -6.92
CA PHE A 62 -10.55 -2.99 -6.74
C PHE A 62 -10.01 -2.12 -7.86
N GLU A 63 -9.02 -1.29 -7.53
CA GLU A 63 -8.30 -0.47 -8.51
C GLU A 63 -7.38 -1.37 -9.35
N ASN A 64 -7.47 -1.25 -10.67
CA ASN A 64 -6.69 -2.05 -11.62
C ASN A 64 -5.19 -1.70 -11.57
N GLN A 65 -4.87 -0.53 -11.03
CA GLN A 65 -3.51 0.02 -10.93
C GLN A 65 -2.78 -0.29 -9.60
N LEU A 66 -3.34 -1.16 -8.75
CA LEU A 66 -2.72 -1.53 -7.46
C LEU A 66 -1.29 -2.10 -7.59
N GLN A 67 -0.98 -2.73 -8.72
CA GLN A 67 0.35 -3.25 -8.99
C GLN A 67 1.43 -2.16 -8.98
N PHE A 68 1.14 -0.96 -9.53
CA PHE A 68 2.10 0.14 -9.56
C PHE A 68 2.43 0.66 -8.16
N VAL A 69 1.43 0.69 -7.27
CA VAL A 69 1.62 1.06 -5.86
C VAL A 69 2.51 0.04 -5.16
N SER A 70 2.26 -1.25 -5.39
CA SER A 70 3.09 -2.33 -4.84
C SER A 70 4.52 -2.25 -5.34
N ASP A 71 4.73 -2.06 -6.64
CA ASP A 71 6.05 -1.96 -7.26
C ASP A 71 6.83 -0.74 -6.75
N ALA A 72 6.16 0.40 -6.54
CA ALA A 72 6.78 1.58 -5.96
C ALA A 72 7.32 1.32 -4.55
N VAL A 73 6.51 0.71 -3.68
CA VAL A 73 6.95 0.34 -2.32
C VAL A 73 8.09 -0.69 -2.36
N MET A 74 7.99 -1.67 -3.27
CA MET A 74 9.01 -2.70 -3.43
C MET A 74 10.33 -2.12 -3.93
N ALA A 75 10.30 -1.12 -4.82
CA ALA A 75 11.49 -0.41 -5.28
C ALA A 75 12.26 0.24 -4.11
N PHE A 76 11.57 0.90 -3.19
CA PHE A 76 12.21 1.45 -1.99
C PHE A 76 12.80 0.36 -1.09
N ALA A 77 12.07 -0.72 -0.87
CA ALA A 77 12.54 -1.81 -0.02
C ALA A 77 13.75 -2.53 -0.62
N VAL A 78 13.78 -2.77 -1.95
CA VAL A 78 14.95 -3.31 -2.65
C VAL A 78 16.14 -2.36 -2.58
N ALA A 79 15.93 -1.06 -2.81
CA ALA A 79 17.00 -0.07 -2.71
C ALA A 79 17.58 0.00 -1.29
N LEU A 80 16.73 0.01 -0.26
CA LEU A 80 17.15 0.02 1.14
C LEU A 80 17.90 -1.26 1.52
N ARG A 81 17.46 -2.43 1.03
CA ARG A 81 18.14 -3.71 1.23
C ARG A 81 19.53 -3.69 0.60
N ASP A 82 19.65 -3.22 -0.64
CA ASP A 82 20.92 -3.23 -1.37
C ASP A 82 21.90 -2.21 -0.75
N MET A 83 21.40 -1.04 -0.37
CA MET A 83 22.15 -0.05 0.43
C MET A 83 22.64 -0.62 1.76
N HIS A 84 21.77 -1.33 2.49
CA HIS A 84 22.11 -1.96 3.76
C HIS A 84 23.15 -3.05 3.61
N ARG A 85 23.04 -3.87 2.55
CA ARG A 85 24.00 -4.93 2.26
C ARG A 85 25.40 -4.36 2.00
N GLU A 86 25.49 -3.25 1.29
CA GLU A 86 26.76 -2.61 0.97
C GLU A 86 27.35 -1.83 2.15
N LEU A 87 26.56 -0.98 2.82
CA LEU A 87 27.04 -0.08 3.87
C LEU A 87 27.12 -0.72 5.26
N CYS A 88 26.24 -1.68 5.56
CA CYS A 88 26.16 -2.33 6.86
C CYS A 88 26.62 -3.80 6.83
N LEU A 89 27.14 -4.28 5.69
CA LEU A 89 27.63 -5.65 5.51
C LEU A 89 26.58 -6.72 5.87
N GLY A 90 25.29 -6.39 5.73
CA GLY A 90 24.18 -7.29 6.07
C GLY A 90 24.00 -7.57 7.57
N ARG A 91 24.65 -6.81 8.46
CA ARG A 91 24.45 -6.96 9.92
C ARG A 91 23.00 -6.64 10.30
N PRO A 92 22.39 -7.38 11.25
CA PRO A 92 21.03 -7.07 11.70
C PRO A 92 20.89 -5.64 12.21
N GLY A 93 19.81 -4.97 11.80
CA GLY A 93 19.53 -3.58 12.18
C GLY A 93 20.27 -2.53 11.34
N LEU A 94 20.02 -1.26 11.64
CA LEU A 94 20.66 -0.14 10.94
C LEU A 94 22.03 0.18 11.55
N CYS A 95 23.05 0.32 10.71
CA CYS A 95 24.37 0.79 11.12
C CYS A 95 24.49 2.33 11.03
N ASP A 96 25.59 2.88 11.55
CA ASP A 96 25.83 4.33 11.60
C ASP A 96 25.84 4.99 10.22
N HIS A 97 26.23 4.25 9.17
CA HIS A 97 26.23 4.73 7.79
C HIS A 97 24.81 4.97 7.22
N MET A 98 23.78 4.40 7.85
CA MET A 98 22.37 4.60 7.50
C MET A 98 21.60 5.42 8.54
N ARG A 99 22.28 5.98 9.55
CA ARG A 99 21.71 6.78 10.64
C ARG A 99 22.36 8.18 10.72
N PRO A 100 21.77 9.22 10.11
CA PRO A 100 20.60 9.22 9.23
C PRO A 100 20.95 8.77 7.80
N THR A 101 19.96 8.25 7.09
CA THR A 101 20.09 7.92 5.67
C THR A 101 20.11 9.22 4.85
N LYS A 102 21.06 9.34 3.92
CA LYS A 102 21.17 10.49 3.01
C LYS A 102 20.34 10.25 1.75
N GLY A 103 19.40 11.14 1.45
CA GLY A 103 18.53 11.04 0.28
C GLY A 103 19.27 10.84 -1.06
N PRO A 104 20.33 11.61 -1.36
CA PRO A 104 21.13 11.41 -2.58
C PRO A 104 21.81 10.03 -2.65
N GLU A 105 22.15 9.44 -1.50
CA GLU A 105 22.74 8.10 -1.46
C GLU A 105 21.69 7.05 -1.78
N LEU A 106 20.51 7.13 -1.14
CA LEU A 106 19.38 6.25 -1.44
C LEU A 106 18.96 6.33 -2.91
N LEU A 107 19.00 7.52 -3.52
CA LEU A 107 18.66 7.70 -4.94
C LEU A 107 19.59 6.90 -5.87
N LYS A 108 20.87 6.74 -5.53
CA LYS A 108 21.81 5.90 -6.31
C LYS A 108 21.38 4.44 -6.32
N TYR A 109 20.86 3.95 -5.19
CA TYR A 109 20.34 2.58 -5.08
C TYR A 109 18.99 2.44 -5.79
N LEU A 110 18.09 3.41 -5.61
CA LEU A 110 16.80 3.44 -6.31
C LEU A 110 16.96 3.37 -7.83
N ARG A 111 17.89 4.11 -8.42
CA ARG A 111 18.16 4.07 -9.87
C ARG A 111 18.66 2.72 -10.40
N LYS A 112 19.14 1.84 -9.52
CA LYS A 112 19.73 0.53 -9.88
C LYS A 112 18.82 -0.64 -9.52
N VAL A 113 17.64 -0.41 -8.95
CA VAL A 113 16.75 -1.49 -8.54
C VAL A 113 16.37 -2.35 -9.74
N ASN A 114 16.41 -3.66 -9.54
CA ASN A 114 16.00 -4.65 -10.51
C ASN A 114 15.43 -5.84 -9.73
N PHE A 115 14.13 -6.07 -9.87
CA PHE A 115 13.43 -7.12 -9.14
C PHE A 115 12.24 -7.64 -9.93
N GLU A 116 11.68 -8.77 -9.49
CA GLU A 116 10.41 -9.30 -9.95
C GLU A 116 9.32 -8.86 -8.98
N GLY A 117 8.32 -8.13 -9.49
CA GLY A 117 7.20 -7.62 -8.72
C GLY A 117 6.20 -8.72 -8.33
N LEU A 118 5.23 -8.36 -7.50
CA LEU A 118 4.23 -9.33 -7.01
C LEU A 118 3.31 -9.89 -8.11
N SER A 119 3.22 -9.23 -9.27
CA SER A 119 2.52 -9.75 -10.47
C SER A 119 3.36 -10.74 -11.29
N GLY A 120 4.63 -10.97 -10.93
CA GLY A 120 5.59 -11.73 -11.74
C GLY A 120 6.31 -10.90 -12.82
N ASP A 121 5.98 -9.62 -12.94
CA ASP A 121 6.61 -8.73 -13.91
C ASP A 121 7.95 -8.22 -13.43
N LYS A 122 8.93 -8.12 -14.33
CA LYS A 122 10.23 -7.50 -14.01
C LYS A 122 10.08 -5.98 -13.92
N PHE A 123 10.63 -5.42 -12.85
CA PHE A 123 10.66 -3.99 -12.60
C PHE A 123 12.10 -3.48 -12.59
N LYS A 124 12.34 -2.42 -13.35
CA LYS A 124 13.54 -1.58 -13.31
C LYS A 124 13.19 -0.17 -13.78
N PHE A 125 13.91 0.83 -13.28
CA PHE A 125 13.84 2.17 -13.87
C PHE A 125 14.69 2.24 -15.14
N ASP A 126 14.32 3.15 -16.04
CA ASP A 126 15.16 3.51 -17.18
C ASP A 126 16.23 4.55 -16.80
N SER A 127 16.98 5.07 -17.79
CA SER A 127 18.02 6.07 -17.55
C SER A 127 17.49 7.42 -17.04
N ASN A 128 16.22 7.73 -17.28
CA ASN A 128 15.56 8.97 -16.84
C ASN A 128 14.91 8.81 -15.46
N GLY A 129 14.73 7.57 -14.98
CA GLY A 129 14.04 7.25 -13.74
C GLY A 129 12.57 6.89 -13.94
N ASP A 130 12.15 6.65 -15.19
CA ASP A 130 10.79 6.23 -15.50
C ASP A 130 10.63 4.73 -15.24
N GLY A 131 9.48 4.36 -14.67
CA GLY A 131 9.09 2.97 -14.48
C GLY A 131 8.72 2.29 -15.79
N PRO A 132 8.63 0.95 -15.81
CA PRO A 132 8.24 0.22 -17.02
C PRO A 132 6.79 0.55 -17.42
N ALA A 133 6.58 0.91 -18.69
CA ALA A 133 5.25 1.12 -19.25
C ALA A 133 4.49 -0.21 -19.37
N ARG A 134 3.21 -0.22 -18.99
CA ARG A 134 2.31 -1.37 -19.14
C ARG A 134 1.00 -0.92 -19.77
N TYR A 135 0.56 -1.61 -20.81
CA TYR A 135 -0.65 -1.29 -21.56
C TYR A 135 -1.57 -2.50 -21.63
N ASN A 136 -2.86 -2.28 -21.34
CA ASN A 136 -3.92 -3.22 -21.67
C ASN A 136 -4.69 -2.65 -22.86
N ILE A 137 -4.72 -3.37 -23.97
CA ILE A 137 -5.58 -3.04 -25.11
C ILE A 137 -6.92 -3.73 -24.87
N ILE A 138 -7.98 -2.95 -24.72
CA ILE A 138 -9.35 -3.38 -24.44
C ILE A 138 -10.26 -3.21 -25.66
#